data_AF-A0A800AIY1-F1
#
_entry.id   AF-A0A800AIY1-F1
#
_cell.length_a   1.000
_cell.length_b   1.000
_cell.length_c   1.000
_cell.angle_alpha   90.00
_cell.angle_beta   90.00
_cell.angle_gamma   90.00
#
_symmetry.space_group_name_H-M   'P 1'
#
loop_
_entity.id
_entity.type
_entity.pdbx_description
1 polymer ?
#
loop_
_entity_poly.entity_id
_entity_poly.type
_entity_poly.pdbx_seq_one_letter_code
_entity_poly.pdbx_strand_id
1 'polypeptide(L)'
;MKQVRFYIKIYIRYFSQSLKRRLAYRSDFLIQIIFALSTQVASLVFVLTIFEHIPDLNGWSFAEILFIYGFAQTAMALFSFFFGNLISLGRYYILNGQLDRVLLRPLHPLFQILVERLDFGALSTLGMGLGALGYACALLNLSWSITTWFLLVSLLFCAALLFAGLVFILV
;
A
#
# COMPACT_ATOMS: atom_id res chain seq x y z
N MET A 1 18.43 -10.62 18.52
CA MET A 1 17.42 -11.56 17.94
C MET A 1 16.13 -11.72 18.77
N LYS A 2 16.16 -11.73 20.11
CA LYS A 2 14.93 -11.87 20.94
C LYS A 2 13.93 -10.72 20.77
N GLN A 3 14.41 -9.48 20.62
CA GLN A 3 13.55 -8.30 20.43
C GLN A 3 12.79 -8.32 19.08
N VAL A 4 13.46 -8.65 17.97
CA VAL A 4 12.80 -8.73 16.64
C VAL A 4 11.67 -9.77 16.64
N ARG A 5 11.92 -10.96 17.22
CA ARG A 5 10.88 -11.99 17.37
C ARG A 5 9.71 -11.53 18.23
N PHE A 6 9.96 -10.74 19.27
CA PHE A 6 8.92 -10.14 20.10
C PHE A 6 8.05 -9.16 19.31
N TYR A 7 8.65 -8.22 18.58
CA TYR A 7 7.92 -7.25 17.75
C TYR A 7 7.10 -7.93 16.64
N ILE A 8 7.64 -8.95 15.97
CA ILE A 8 6.90 -9.73 14.97
C ILE A 8 5.71 -10.45 15.61
N LYS A 9 5.90 -11.07 16.79
CA LYS A 9 4.81 -11.75 17.50
C LYS A 9 3.71 -10.76 17.90
N ILE A 10 4.07 -9.55 18.31
CA ILE A 10 3.12 -8.48 18.60
C ILE A 10 2.39 -8.05 17.33
N TYR A 11 3.12 -7.83 16.24
CA TYR A 11 2.54 -7.47 14.95
C TYR A 11 1.45 -8.46 14.52
N ILE A 12 1.75 -9.76 14.54
CA ILE A 12 0.80 -10.82 14.18
C ILE A 12 -0.44 -10.82 15.10
N ARG A 13 -0.25 -10.55 16.41
CA ARG A 13 -1.37 -10.46 17.37
C ARG A 13 -2.27 -9.26 17.08
N TYR A 14 -1.69 -8.09 16.83
CA TYR A 14 -2.44 -6.90 16.44
C TYR A 14 -3.15 -7.10 15.10
N PHE A 15 -2.48 -7.74 14.13
CA PHE A 15 -3.06 -8.15 12.85
C PHE A 15 -4.31 -9.01 13.06
N SER A 16 -4.20 -10.08 13.85
CA SER A 16 -5.33 -10.98 14.13
C SER A 16 -6.48 -10.26 14.86
N GLN A 17 -6.16 -9.38 15.81
CA GLN A 17 -7.15 -8.56 16.52
C GLN A 17 -7.86 -7.58 15.59
N SER A 18 -7.13 -6.94 14.67
CA SER A 18 -7.69 -6.03 13.68
C SER A 18 -8.62 -6.76 12.71
N LEU A 19 -8.19 -7.92 12.22
CA LEU A 19 -8.99 -8.78 11.35
C LEU A 19 -10.27 -9.27 12.04
N LYS A 20 -10.19 -9.74 13.30
CA LYS A 20 -11.37 -10.16 14.07
C LYS A 20 -12.39 -9.02 14.26
N ARG A 21 -11.92 -7.81 14.55
CA ARG A 21 -12.79 -6.63 14.70
C ARG A 21 -13.52 -6.29 13.41
N ARG A 22 -12.85 -6.40 12.25
CA ARG A 22 -13.46 -6.16 10.94
C ARG A 22 -14.43 -7.28 10.55
N LEU A 23 -14.07 -8.54 10.77
CA LEU A 23 -14.94 -9.69 10.49
C LEU A 23 -16.17 -9.78 11.41
N ALA A 24 -16.20 -9.04 12.53
CA ALA A 24 -17.42 -8.89 13.32
C ALA A 24 -18.53 -8.18 12.51
N TYR A 25 -18.15 -7.20 11.68
CA TYR A 25 -19.04 -6.48 10.77
C TYR A 25 -18.83 -6.96 9.33
N ARG A 26 -19.23 -8.22 9.06
CA ARG A 26 -18.99 -8.89 7.77
C ARG A 26 -19.48 -8.10 6.56
N SER A 27 -20.65 -7.47 6.67
CA SER A 27 -21.24 -6.68 5.57
C SER A 27 -20.39 -5.46 5.23
N ASP A 28 -19.95 -4.70 6.25
CA ASP A 28 -19.06 -3.54 6.07
C ASP A 28 -17.73 -3.97 5.43
N PHE A 29 -17.16 -5.06 5.92
CA PHE A 29 -15.93 -5.62 5.37
C PHE A 29 -16.06 -6.04 3.90
N LEU A 30 -17.15 -6.73 3.53
CA LEU A 30 -17.41 -7.13 2.14
C LEU A 30 -17.64 -5.93 1.22
N ILE A 31 -18.44 -4.96 1.67
CA ILE A 31 -18.67 -3.73 0.90
C ILE A 31 -17.35 -2.99 0.66
N GLN A 32 -16.50 -2.88 1.69
CA GLN A 32 -15.19 -2.23 1.55
C GLN A 32 -14.28 -2.96 0.56
N ILE A 33 -14.23 -4.30 0.59
CA ILE A 33 -13.44 -5.09 -0.37
C ILE A 33 -13.96 -4.92 -1.80
N ILE A 34 -15.28 -5.04 -2.01
CA ILE A 34 -15.90 -4.91 -3.33
C ILE A 34 -15.65 -3.51 -3.88
N PHE A 35 -15.82 -2.49 -3.05
CA PHE A 35 -15.57 -1.11 -3.44
C PHE A 35 -14.10 -0.91 -3.83
N ALA A 36 -13.15 -1.37 -3.00
CA ALA A 36 -11.73 -1.23 -3.28
C ALA A 36 -11.30 -1.97 -4.56
N LEU A 37 -11.80 -3.18 -4.79
CA LEU A 37 -11.55 -3.91 -6.03
C LEU A 37 -12.16 -3.20 -7.24
N SER A 38 -13.38 -2.69 -7.11
CA SER A 38 -14.07 -1.96 -8.19
C SER A 38 -13.31 -0.70 -8.58
N THR A 39 -12.77 0.06 -7.61
CA THR A 39 -11.96 1.24 -7.89
C THR A 39 -10.65 0.90 -8.60
N GLN A 40 -10.00 -0.20 -8.23
CA GLN A 40 -8.78 -0.64 -8.91
C GLN A 40 -9.07 -1.14 -10.33
N VAL A 41 -10.14 -1.90 -10.53
CA VAL A 41 -10.56 -2.36 -11.86
C VAL A 41 -10.94 -1.17 -12.74
N ALA A 42 -11.75 -0.23 -12.23
CA ALA A 42 -12.11 0.98 -12.96
C ALA A 42 -10.89 1.80 -13.38
N SER A 43 -9.89 1.90 -12.49
CA SER A 43 -8.61 2.58 -12.79
C SER A 43 -7.83 1.89 -13.92
N LEU A 44 -7.80 0.55 -13.94
CA LEU A 44 -7.16 -0.20 -15.03
C LEU A 44 -7.93 -0.09 -16.35
N VAL A 45 -9.26 -0.22 -16.30
CA VAL A 45 -10.13 -0.04 -17.47
C VAL A 45 -9.94 1.35 -18.05
N PHE A 46 -9.81 2.38 -17.22
CA PHE A 46 -9.53 3.74 -17.68
C PHE A 46 -8.22 3.82 -18.50
N VAL A 47 -7.14 3.21 -18.02
CA VAL A 47 -5.86 3.15 -18.76
C VAL A 47 -6.04 2.39 -20.07
N LEU A 48 -6.73 1.25 -20.06
CA LEU A 48 -7.00 0.44 -21.26
C LEU A 48 -7.81 1.21 -22.31
N THR A 49 -8.91 1.87 -21.91
CA THR A 49 -9.79 2.61 -22.83
C THR A 49 -9.08 3.78 -23.50
N ILE A 50 -8.15 4.44 -22.79
CA ILE A 50 -7.33 5.51 -23.38
C ILE A 50 -6.49 4.97 -24.53
N PHE A 51 -5.82 3.84 -24.32
CA PHE A 51 -4.93 3.24 -25.31
C PHE A 51 -5.66 2.49 -26.44
N GLU A 52 -6.96 2.22 -26.28
CA GLU A 52 -7.80 1.74 -27.37
C GLU A 52 -8.01 2.83 -28.44
N HIS A 53 -8.03 4.10 -28.04
CA HIS A 53 -8.28 5.24 -28.94
C HIS A 53 -7.00 5.99 -29.33
N ILE A 54 -5.95 5.91 -28.52
CA ILE A 54 -4.67 6.58 -28.73
C ILE A 54 -3.57 5.51 -28.84
N PRO A 55 -2.99 5.28 -30.03
CA PRO A 55 -2.01 4.21 -30.21
C PRO A 55 -0.76 4.42 -29.37
N ASP A 56 -0.26 5.66 -29.29
CA ASP A 56 0.89 6.03 -28.48
C ASP A 56 0.67 7.38 -27.80
N LEU A 57 1.02 7.47 -26.52
CA LEU A 57 1.01 8.71 -25.77
C LEU A 57 2.41 9.34 -25.85
N ASN A 58 2.62 10.21 -26.84
CA ASN A 58 3.90 10.91 -27.03
C ASN A 58 5.11 9.95 -27.12
N GLY A 59 4.94 8.84 -27.85
CA GLY A 59 5.96 7.79 -28.01
C GLY A 59 6.00 6.74 -26.90
N TRP A 60 5.16 6.86 -25.87
CA TRP A 60 4.99 5.82 -24.85
C TRP A 60 3.93 4.80 -25.29
N SER A 61 4.33 3.54 -25.30
CA SER A 61 3.45 2.41 -25.56
C SER A 61 2.57 2.09 -24.35
N PHE A 62 1.49 1.34 -24.60
CA PHE A 62 0.61 0.83 -23.55
C PHE A 62 1.37 0.10 -22.43
N ALA A 63 2.35 -0.74 -22.81
CA ALA A 63 3.09 -1.57 -21.86
C ALA A 63 3.95 -0.71 -20.91
N GLU A 64 4.54 0.37 -21.40
CA GLU A 64 5.37 1.27 -20.57
C GLU A 64 4.51 2.11 -19.62
N ILE A 65 3.36 2.62 -20.07
CA ILE A 65 2.45 3.34 -19.17
C ILE A 65 1.85 2.39 -18.13
N LEU A 66 1.51 1.16 -18.52
CA LEU A 66 1.04 0.16 -17.57
C LEU A 66 2.11 -0.20 -16.53
N PHE A 67 3.39 -0.25 -16.94
CA PHE A 67 4.51 -0.43 -16.01
C PHE A 67 4.59 0.72 -15.00
N ILE A 68 4.54 1.98 -15.46
CA ILE A 68 4.57 3.17 -14.59
C ILE A 68 3.37 3.17 -13.64
N TYR A 69 2.18 2.86 -14.15
CA TYR A 69 0.97 2.74 -13.34
C TYR A 69 1.12 1.67 -12.26
N GLY A 70 1.51 0.45 -12.62
CA GLY A 70 1.71 -0.65 -11.68
C GLY A 70 2.79 -0.34 -10.64
N PHE A 71 3.87 0.32 -11.05
CA PHE A 71 4.94 0.77 -10.17
C PHE A 71 4.44 1.79 -9.15
N ALA A 72 3.73 2.83 -9.60
CA ALA A 72 3.18 3.87 -8.73
C ALA A 72 2.16 3.30 -7.73
N GLN A 73 1.25 2.43 -8.19
CA GLN A 73 0.26 1.76 -7.34
C GLN A 73 0.92 0.87 -6.29
N THR A 74 1.95 0.11 -6.68
CA THR A 74 2.70 -0.75 -5.76
C THR A 74 3.44 0.08 -4.70
N ALA A 75 4.12 1.16 -5.10
CA ALA A 75 4.81 2.05 -4.18
C ALA A 75 3.85 2.73 -3.19
N MET A 76 2.71 3.22 -3.69
CA MET A 76 1.67 3.83 -2.86
C MET A 76 1.06 2.81 -1.89
N ALA A 77 0.81 1.57 -2.34
CA ALA A 77 0.29 0.52 -1.49
C ALA A 77 1.28 0.08 -0.40
N LEU A 78 2.58 0.00 -0.73
CA LEU A 78 3.64 -0.23 0.25
C LEU A 78 3.66 0.88 1.30
N PHE A 79 3.60 2.14 0.86
CA PHE A 79 3.49 3.28 1.77
C PHE A 79 2.26 3.15 2.68
N SER A 80 1.07 2.96 2.12
CA SER A 80 -0.18 2.85 2.89
C SER A 80 -0.17 1.68 3.86
N PHE A 81 0.45 0.55 3.50
CA PHE A 81 0.54 -0.62 4.36
C PHE A 81 1.43 -0.39 5.59
N PHE A 82 2.57 0.28 5.42
CA PHE A 82 3.51 0.51 6.54
C PHE A 82 3.22 1.80 7.29
N PHE A 83 2.97 2.90 6.58
CA PHE A 83 2.94 4.26 7.10
C PHE A 83 1.56 4.92 7.00
N GLY A 84 0.56 4.30 6.36
CA GLY A 84 -0.76 4.90 6.16
C GLY A 84 -1.44 5.35 7.46
N ASN A 85 -1.19 4.64 8.56
CA ASN A 85 -1.69 5.03 9.88
C ASN A 85 -1.16 6.37 10.40
N LEU A 86 0.00 6.84 9.93
CA LEU A 86 0.56 8.13 10.34
C LEU A 86 -0.33 9.29 9.89
N ILE A 87 -1.07 9.16 8.79
CA ILE A 87 -2.06 10.16 8.35
C ILE A 87 -3.12 10.39 9.42
N SER A 88 -3.51 9.33 10.13
CA SER A 88 -4.49 9.41 11.20
C SER A 88 -3.93 9.96 12.52
N LEU A 89 -2.61 10.14 12.64
CA LEU A 89 -1.95 10.58 13.87
C LEU A 89 -2.47 11.95 14.32
N GLY A 90 -2.40 12.95 13.44
CA GLY A 90 -2.84 14.32 13.76
C GLY A 90 -4.33 14.39 14.14
N ARG A 91 -5.21 13.90 13.25
CA ARG A 91 -6.66 14.04 13.49
C ARG A 91 -7.23 13.08 14.53
N TYR A 92 -6.78 11.83 14.59
CA TYR A 92 -7.41 10.83 15.44
C TYR A 92 -6.75 10.71 16.81
N TYR A 93 -5.42 10.77 16.88
CA TYR A 93 -4.70 10.57 18.15
C TYR A 93 -4.48 11.88 18.92
N ILE A 94 -4.13 12.97 18.22
CA ILE A 94 -3.90 14.27 18.88
C ILE A 94 -5.23 14.95 19.18
N LEU A 95 -6.09 15.22 18.18
CA LEU A 95 -7.33 15.99 18.43
C LEU A 95 -8.35 15.27 19.33
N ASN A 96 -8.48 13.94 19.24
CA ASN A 96 -9.43 13.19 20.08
C ASN A 96 -8.82 12.70 21.42
N GLY A 97 -7.58 13.11 21.76
CA GLY A 97 -6.94 12.74 23.02
C GLY A 97 -6.65 11.24 23.18
N GLN A 98 -6.59 10.46 22.10
CA GLN A 98 -6.31 9.01 22.18
C GLN A 98 -4.82 8.69 22.32
N LEU A 99 -3.94 9.69 22.22
CA LEU A 99 -2.50 9.51 22.37
C LEU A 99 -2.12 9.03 23.78
N ASP A 100 -2.83 9.44 24.83
CA ASP A 100 -2.57 9.01 26.21
C ASP A 100 -2.69 7.49 26.36
N ARG A 101 -3.68 6.89 25.68
CA ARG A 101 -3.85 5.43 25.64
C ARG A 101 -2.66 4.72 24.99
N VAL A 102 -2.03 5.35 24.02
CA VAL A 102 -0.83 4.81 23.35
C VAL A 102 0.37 4.87 24.29
N LEU A 103 0.56 6.00 24.99
CA LEU A 103 1.69 6.22 25.90
C LEU A 103 1.64 5.33 27.16
N LEU A 104 0.45 4.97 27.63
CA LEU A 104 0.28 4.10 28.81
C LEU A 104 0.63 2.63 28.55
N ARG A 105 0.78 2.21 27.28
CA ARG A 105 1.18 0.82 26.95
C ARG A 105 2.70 0.71 26.89
N PRO A 106 3.31 -0.38 27.40
CA PRO A 106 4.76 -0.57 27.40
C PRO A 106 5.27 -1.01 26.01
N LEU A 107 4.99 -0.21 24.98
CA LEU A 107 5.42 -0.40 23.60
C LEU A 107 5.86 0.92 23.01
N HIS A 108 6.76 0.88 22.03
CA HIS A 108 7.17 2.08 21.33
C HIS A 108 5.95 2.75 20.66
N PRO A 109 5.61 4.01 20.97
CA PRO A 109 4.37 4.65 20.52
C PRO A 109 4.20 4.64 19.00
N LEU A 110 5.28 4.93 18.26
CA LEU A 110 5.25 4.87 16.79
C LEU A 110 4.93 3.48 16.26
N PHE A 111 5.57 2.43 16.80
CA PHE A 111 5.30 1.06 16.35
C PHE A 111 3.85 0.67 16.64
N GLN A 112 3.30 1.10 17.78
CA GLN A 112 1.92 0.82 18.11
C GLN A 112 0.97 1.50 17.12
N ILE A 113 1.17 2.78 16.81
CA ILE A 113 0.33 3.53 15.87
C ILE A 113 0.39 2.91 14.47
N LEU A 114 1.58 2.54 14.00
CA LEU A 114 1.77 1.93 12.68
C LEU A 114 1.01 0.60 12.51
N VAL A 115 0.83 -0.15 13.60
CA VAL A 115 0.32 -1.53 13.57
C VAL A 115 -1.15 -1.62 14.04
N GLU A 116 -1.71 -0.54 14.59
CA GLU A 116 -3.02 -0.56 15.25
C GLU A 116 -4.20 -0.80 14.29
N ARG A 117 -4.14 -0.24 13.08
CA ARG A 117 -5.16 -0.44 12.03
C ARG A 117 -4.46 -0.88 10.75
N LEU A 118 -4.85 -2.02 10.20
CA LEU A 118 -4.37 -2.40 8.88
C LEU A 118 -5.40 -1.96 7.86
N ASP A 119 -4.93 -1.32 6.81
CA ASP A 119 -5.77 -0.94 5.69
C ASP A 119 -5.86 -2.11 4.71
N PHE A 120 -7.03 -2.75 4.67
CA PHE A 120 -7.30 -3.82 3.71
C PHE A 120 -7.42 -3.27 2.28
N GLY A 121 -7.77 -1.99 2.11
CA GLY A 121 -7.75 -1.32 0.83
C GLY A 121 -6.35 -1.35 0.22
N ALA A 122 -5.33 -1.03 1.02
CA ALA A 122 -3.94 -1.09 0.58
C ALA A 122 -3.52 -2.47 0.08
N LEU A 123 -4.06 -3.57 0.64
CA LEU A 123 -3.77 -4.92 0.17
C LEU A 123 -4.33 -5.19 -1.23
N SER A 124 -5.55 -4.70 -1.51
CA SER A 124 -6.16 -4.80 -2.85
C SER A 124 -5.40 -3.97 -3.88
N THR A 125 -4.99 -2.76 -3.51
CA THR A 125 -4.14 -1.89 -4.34
C THR A 125 -2.78 -2.52 -4.61
N LEU A 126 -2.16 -3.15 -3.61
CA LEU A 126 -0.89 -3.85 -3.76
C LEU A 126 -1.01 -5.04 -4.72
N GLY A 127 -2.05 -5.85 -4.59
CA GLY A 127 -2.31 -6.98 -5.49
C GLY A 127 -2.51 -6.53 -6.94
N MET A 128 -3.30 -5.50 -7.16
CA MET A 128 -3.56 -4.95 -8.49
C MET A 128 -2.33 -4.25 -9.08
N GLY A 129 -1.57 -3.51 -8.27
CA GLY A 129 -0.32 -2.87 -8.68
C GLY A 129 0.74 -3.87 -9.10
N LEU A 130 0.97 -4.91 -8.28
CA LEU A 130 1.90 -6.00 -8.62
C LEU A 130 1.44 -6.80 -9.84
N GLY A 131 0.13 -7.05 -9.97
CA GLY A 131 -0.44 -7.73 -11.14
C GLY A 131 -0.22 -6.93 -12.43
N ALA A 132 -0.52 -5.63 -12.41
CA ALA A 132 -0.30 -4.74 -13.54
C ALA A 132 1.19 -4.61 -13.89
N LEU A 133 2.05 -4.46 -12.88
CA LEU A 133 3.50 -4.38 -13.07
C LEU A 133 4.06 -5.69 -13.66
N GLY A 134 3.64 -6.84 -13.14
CA GLY A 134 4.05 -8.15 -13.66
C GLY A 134 3.60 -8.38 -15.11
N TYR A 135 2.37 -7.99 -15.44
CA TYR A 135 1.85 -8.08 -16.81
C TYR A 135 2.60 -7.14 -17.77
N ALA A 136 2.87 -5.90 -17.34
CA ALA A 136 3.66 -4.95 -18.12
C ALA A 136 5.09 -5.46 -18.38
N CYS A 137 5.75 -6.04 -17.37
CA CYS A 137 7.07 -6.63 -17.54
C CYS A 137 7.09 -7.79 -18.55
N ALA A 138 6.02 -8.59 -18.58
CA ALA A 138 5.87 -9.68 -19.54
C ALA A 138 5.71 -9.14 -20.98
N LEU A 139 4.94 -8.08 -21.16
CA LEU A 139 4.77 -7.41 -22.46
C LEU A 139 6.08 -6.78 -22.98
N LEU A 140 6.85 -6.17 -22.08
CA LEU A 140 8.11 -5.50 -22.41
C LEU A 140 9.28 -6.48 -22.63
N ASN A 141 9.09 -7.78 -22.41
CA ASN A 141 10.13 -8.81 -22.49
C ASN A 141 11.42 -8.41 -21.78
N LEU A 142 11.30 -7.85 -20.58
CA LEU A 142 12.46 -7.38 -19.81
C LEU A 142 13.39 -8.56 -19.48
N SER A 143 14.69 -8.38 -19.74
CA SER A 143 15.71 -9.34 -19.37
C SER A 143 15.95 -9.29 -17.85
N TRP A 144 15.35 -10.23 -17.14
CA TRP A 144 15.45 -10.32 -15.69
C TRP A 144 16.84 -10.79 -15.27
N SER A 145 17.70 -9.85 -14.90
CA SER A 145 18.95 -10.09 -14.17
C SER A 145 18.77 -9.81 -12.69
N ILE A 146 19.61 -10.42 -11.82
CA ILE A 146 19.67 -10.10 -10.38
C ILE A 146 19.74 -8.58 -10.16
N THR A 147 20.51 -7.87 -11.01
CA THR A 147 20.67 -6.42 -10.92
C THR A 147 19.36 -5.68 -11.19
N THR A 148 18.59 -6.10 -12.20
CA THR A 148 17.30 -5.48 -12.53
C THR A 148 16.26 -5.68 -11.43
N TRP A 149 16.25 -6.87 -10.81
CA TRP A 149 15.36 -7.17 -9.69
C TRP A 149 15.71 -6.32 -8.47
N PHE A 150 17.00 -6.22 -8.15
CA PHE A 150 17.49 -5.39 -7.07
C PHE A 150 17.17 -3.90 -7.29
N LEU A 151 17.36 -3.40 -8.51
CA LEU A 151 16.98 -2.04 -8.89
C LEU A 151 15.49 -1.78 -8.71
N LEU A 152 14.63 -2.69 -9.17
CA LEU A 152 13.18 -2.56 -9.05
C LEU A 152 12.74 -2.49 -7.59
N VAL A 153 13.25 -3.40 -6.75
CA VAL A 153 12.92 -3.42 -5.32
C VAL A 153 13.44 -2.16 -4.61
N SER A 154 14.67 -1.73 -4.93
CA SER A 154 15.26 -0.51 -4.38
C SER A 154 14.45 0.74 -4.77
N LEU A 155 14.01 0.82 -6.02
CA LEU A 155 13.17 1.91 -6.52
C LEU A 155 11.80 1.94 -5.85
N LEU A 156 11.14 0.78 -5.70
CA LEU A 156 9.87 0.69 -4.98
C LEU A 156 10.02 1.14 -3.52
N PHE A 157 11.10 0.73 -2.87
CA PHE A 157 11.38 1.13 -1.49
C PHE A 157 11.63 2.64 -1.39
N CYS A 158 12.42 3.20 -2.29
CA CYS A 158 12.68 4.63 -2.36
C CYS A 158 11.39 5.42 -2.62
N ALA A 159 10.56 4.97 -3.57
CA ALA A 159 9.27 5.59 -3.86
C ALA A 159 8.32 5.54 -2.66
N ALA A 160 8.24 4.42 -1.93
CA ALA A 160 7.44 4.32 -0.72
C ALA A 160 7.93 5.28 0.39
N LEU A 161 9.25 5.48 0.53
CA LEU A 161 9.82 6.45 1.46
C LEU A 161 9.54 7.90 1.03
N LEU A 162 9.58 8.20 -0.27
CA LEU A 162 9.22 9.53 -0.79
C LEU A 162 7.76 9.86 -0.48
N PHE A 163 6.83 8.91 -0.70
CA PHE A 163 5.44 9.07 -0.29
C PHE A 163 5.31 9.29 1.22
N ALA A 164 6.08 8.54 2.03
CA ALA A 164 6.09 8.74 3.48
C ALA A 164 6.57 10.13 3.88
N GLY A 165 7.64 10.63 3.28
CA GLY A 165 8.16 11.97 3.53
C GLY A 165 7.16 13.06 3.14
N LEU A 166 6.54 12.94 1.96
CA LEU A 166 5.52 13.89 1.50
C LEU A 166 4.32 13.96 2.45
N VAL A 167 3.82 12.80 2.87
CA VAL A 167 2.69 12.74 3.80
C VAL A 167 3.06 13.28 5.17
N PHE A 168 4.27 13.00 5.65
CA PHE A 168 4.74 13.52 6.93
C PHE A 168 4.84 15.05 6.94
N ILE A 169 5.15 15.69 5.81
CA ILE A 169 5.16 17.15 5.68
C ILE A 169 3.73 17.73 5.66
N LEU A 170 2.75 16.98 5.14
CA LEU A 170 1.37 17.44 4.98
C LEU A 170 0.49 17.29 6.24
N VAL A 171 0.92 16.48 7.21
CA VAL A 171 0.17 16.16 8.45
C VAL A 171 0.71 16.95 9.62
#